data_AF-A0A1J3DYF9-F1
#
_entry.id   AF-A0A1J3DYF9-F1
#
_cell.length_a   1.000
_cell.length_b   1.000
_cell.length_c   1.000
_cell.angle_alpha   90.00
_cell.angle_beta   90.00
_cell.angle_gamma   90.00
#
_symmetry.space_group_name_H-M   'P 1'
#
loop_
_entity.id
_entity.type
_entity.pdbx_description
1 polymer ?
#
loop_
_entity_poly.entity_id
_entity_poly.type
_entity_poly.pdbx_seq_one_letter_code
_entity_poly.pdbx_strand_id
1 'polypeptide(L)'
;RKEGKLTREGIKCSCCRRVFSISGFEVHADGGSCRAAANIFLDDGRSLLECQVEAYNTRKKAQPPDILKMKLRQGENDVICSVCHYGGKLILCDACPAAFHASCLGLEDVPDGDWFCASCCCGTCGQFILKDTSEYGEEEKFISCKQCELKYHPSCLSCDGSGHSLDTFFGENWFCSKDCEEVFVNLCELIGKPREVGAEKKLTWRLVQSLEPDSYGIDASKFEAVVENHCKLSVALDVMHELFEPVKRPYGGGDLAEDVIFSRWSNYKRLNCSGFYTVLLERNDELVAVANVRIFGKKIAEMPFIGTRFQHRQHGMCRVLMNELEKVLADLGVERLVLPAVPCVLNTWTNSFGFTKMTIPEKKDFLKFTFMEFGRTIMCQKLLIKSSVADPITSTMSLGESRCDIIRIEENSASDDRSEVLQAEQNLEESSSTKNPPEGIKTHEESFLKENRILKVYSRRRSKCMRLT
;
A
#
# COMPACT_ATOMS: atom_id res chain seq x y z
N ARG A 1 23.62 -0.37 37.72
CA ARG A 1 23.55 0.59 36.60
C ARG A 1 24.70 0.30 35.64
N LYS A 2 24.41 0.13 34.34
CA LYS A 2 25.43 -0.05 33.30
C LYS A 2 25.49 1.22 32.46
N GLU A 3 26.64 1.50 31.90
CA GLU A 3 26.87 2.66 31.02
C GLU A 3 27.35 2.17 29.66
N GLY A 4 27.02 2.92 28.62
CA GLY A 4 27.42 2.62 27.26
C GLY A 4 27.26 3.81 26.33
N LYS A 5 27.96 3.75 25.20
CA LYS A 5 27.90 4.79 24.17
C LYS A 5 26.95 4.36 23.06
N LEU A 6 26.03 5.24 22.68
CA LEU A 6 25.14 5.03 21.53
C LEU A 6 25.95 5.09 20.23
N THR A 7 25.79 4.07 19.39
CA THR A 7 26.40 3.96 18.06
C THR A 7 25.33 3.56 17.04
N ARG A 8 25.66 3.59 15.74
CA ARG A 8 24.74 3.11 14.68
C ARG A 8 24.37 1.64 14.81
N GLU A 9 25.24 0.83 15.43
CA GLU A 9 25.07 -0.61 15.61
C GLU A 9 24.36 -0.97 16.92
N GLY A 10 24.07 0.02 17.78
CA GLY A 10 23.46 -0.16 19.09
C GLY A 10 24.24 0.50 20.22
N ILE A 11 23.99 0.06 21.46
CA ILE A 11 24.61 0.58 22.68
C ILE A 11 25.87 -0.23 22.99
N LYS A 12 27.04 0.40 22.86
CA LYS A 12 28.32 -0.22 23.21
C LYS A 12 28.56 -0.10 24.71
N CYS A 13 28.43 -1.18 25.47
CA CYS A 13 28.64 -1.15 26.93
C CYS A 13 30.10 -0.82 27.27
N SER A 14 30.31 0.10 28.21
CA SER A 14 31.64 0.39 28.76
C SER A 14 32.21 -0.79 29.56
N CYS A 15 31.33 -1.62 30.12
CA CYS A 15 31.67 -2.75 30.96
C CYS A 15 32.35 -3.93 30.23
N CYS A 16 31.80 -4.34 29.09
CA CYS A 16 32.23 -5.55 28.37
C CYS A 16 32.58 -5.27 26.89
N ARG A 17 32.47 -4.00 26.46
CA ARG A 17 32.71 -3.53 25.08
C ARG A 17 31.84 -4.18 23.99
N ARG A 18 30.87 -5.00 24.38
CA ARG A 18 29.86 -5.59 23.48
C ARG A 18 28.82 -4.54 23.11
N VAL A 19 28.28 -4.69 21.91
CA VAL A 19 27.17 -3.88 21.41
C VAL A 19 25.88 -4.63 21.71
N PHE A 20 24.92 -3.91 22.30
CA PHE A 20 23.60 -4.42 22.64
C PHE A 20 22.53 -3.61 21.92
N SER A 21 21.41 -4.26 21.61
CA SER A 21 20.18 -3.56 21.25
C SER A 21 19.63 -2.81 22.46
N ILE A 22 18.59 -2.00 22.27
CA ILE A 22 17.97 -1.23 23.36
C ILE A 22 17.44 -2.20 24.43
N SER A 23 16.66 -3.20 24.00
CA SER A 23 16.15 -4.25 24.90
C SER A 23 17.28 -5.11 25.49
N GLY A 24 18.27 -5.48 24.67
CA GLY A 24 19.41 -6.28 25.11
C GLY A 24 20.27 -5.57 26.16
N PHE A 25 20.37 -4.23 26.11
CA PHE A 25 21.12 -3.46 27.09
C PHE A 25 20.39 -3.37 28.43
N GLU A 26 19.06 -3.27 28.43
CA GLU A 26 18.25 -3.34 29.64
C GLU A 26 18.42 -4.69 30.34
N VAL A 27 18.28 -5.79 29.60
CA VAL A 27 18.52 -7.15 30.12
C VAL A 27 19.95 -7.30 30.66
N HIS A 28 20.93 -6.73 29.95
CA HIS A 28 22.32 -6.73 30.40
C HIS A 28 22.57 -5.91 31.68
N ALA A 29 21.73 -4.92 31.95
CA ALA A 29 21.78 -4.10 33.16
C ALA A 29 21.01 -4.69 34.34
N ASP A 30 20.60 -5.96 34.24
CA ASP A 30 19.71 -6.67 35.18
C ASP A 30 18.31 -6.04 35.29
N GLY A 31 17.90 -5.29 34.26
CA GLY A 31 16.53 -4.81 34.10
C GLY A 31 15.64 -5.92 33.57
N GLY A 32 14.71 -6.41 34.39
CA GLY A 32 13.70 -7.39 33.98
C GLY A 32 12.40 -6.76 33.45
N SER A 33 12.38 -5.44 33.24
CA SER A 33 11.19 -4.75 32.74
C SER A 33 11.13 -4.85 31.22
N CYS A 34 9.93 -4.88 30.62
CA CYS A 34 9.76 -4.76 29.18
C CYS A 34 9.68 -3.28 28.72
N ARG A 35 10.24 -2.35 29.49
CA ARG A 35 10.16 -0.88 29.28
C ARG A 35 11.55 -0.26 29.14
N ALA A 36 12.36 -0.79 28.23
CA ALA A 36 13.71 -0.34 27.98
C ALA A 36 13.81 1.17 27.74
N ALA A 37 12.84 1.75 27.03
CA ALA A 37 12.79 3.18 26.77
C ALA A 37 12.64 4.02 28.05
N ALA A 38 11.86 3.56 29.03
CA ALA A 38 11.69 4.26 30.30
C ALA A 38 12.91 4.14 31.23
N ASN A 39 13.69 3.06 31.07
CA ASN A 39 14.78 2.72 32.00
C ASN A 39 16.18 3.09 31.52
N ILE A 40 16.35 3.44 30.25
CA ILE A 40 17.63 3.90 29.70
C ILE A 40 17.65 5.42 29.71
N PHE A 41 18.65 5.98 30.40
CA PHE A 41 18.82 7.43 30.57
C PHE A 41 20.05 7.92 29.80
N LEU A 42 19.91 9.08 29.17
CA LEU A 42 21.00 9.82 28.56
C LEU A 42 21.77 10.64 29.62
N ASP A 43 22.94 11.14 29.22
CA ASP A 43 23.82 11.94 30.09
C ASP A 43 23.17 13.26 30.55
N ASP A 44 22.19 13.76 29.81
CA ASP A 44 21.40 14.96 30.15
C ASP A 44 20.30 14.70 31.19
N GLY A 45 20.17 13.46 31.66
CA GLY A 45 19.21 13.04 32.67
C GLY A 45 17.85 12.59 32.12
N ARG A 46 17.59 12.75 30.82
CA ARG A 46 16.32 12.32 30.20
C ARG A 46 16.32 10.83 29.91
N SER A 47 15.15 10.20 30.01
CA SER A 47 14.95 8.82 29.54
C SER A 47 14.79 8.76 28.02
N LEU A 48 15.07 7.61 27.41
CA LEU A 48 14.76 7.39 25.99
C LEU A 48 13.27 7.60 25.69
N LEU A 49 12.39 7.25 26.63
CA LEU A 49 10.95 7.48 26.51
C LEU A 49 10.64 8.99 26.41
N GLU A 50 11.25 9.82 27.25
CA GLU A 50 11.09 11.28 27.16
C GLU A 50 11.57 11.82 25.81
N CYS A 51 12.68 11.30 25.29
CA CYS A 51 13.14 11.65 23.93
C CYS A 51 12.16 11.21 22.85
N GLN A 52 11.55 10.03 22.97
CA GLN A 52 10.53 9.55 22.04
C GLN A 52 9.27 10.44 22.10
N VAL A 53 8.84 10.85 23.29
CA VAL A 53 7.70 11.76 23.49
C VAL A 53 7.98 13.13 22.89
N GLU A 54 9.20 13.67 23.08
CA GLU A 54 9.60 14.93 22.46
C GLU A 54 9.60 14.84 20.93
N ALA A 55 10.16 13.77 20.36
CA ALA A 55 10.18 13.53 18.92
C ALA A 55 8.76 13.42 18.35
N TYR A 56 7.89 12.68 19.03
CA TYR A 56 6.46 12.55 18.70
C TYR A 56 5.77 13.92 18.66
N ASN A 57 5.89 14.71 19.72
CA ASN A 57 5.26 16.03 19.82
C ASN A 57 5.81 17.02 18.78
N THR A 58 7.12 16.99 18.53
CA THR A 58 7.76 17.83 17.51
C THR A 58 7.21 17.50 16.13
N ARG A 59 7.08 16.21 15.81
CA ARG A 59 6.51 15.78 14.53
C ARG A 59 5.04 16.13 14.40
N LYS A 60 4.24 15.94 15.46
CA LYS A 60 2.84 16.36 15.51
C LYS A 60 2.66 17.85 15.23
N LYS A 61 3.55 18.69 15.77
CA LYS A 61 3.57 20.14 15.50
C LYS A 61 4.03 20.50 14.08
N ALA A 62 4.94 19.72 13.52
CA ALA A 62 5.48 19.92 12.17
C ALA A 62 4.54 19.40 11.07
N GLN A 63 3.47 18.69 11.42
CA GLN A 63 2.52 18.22 10.43
C GLN A 63 1.89 19.43 9.71
N PRO A 64 1.86 19.41 8.36
CA PRO A 64 1.17 20.46 7.62
C PRO A 64 -0.29 20.53 8.08
N PRO A 65 -0.88 21.74 8.16
CA PRO A 65 -2.27 21.89 8.55
C PRO A 65 -3.14 20.98 7.70
N ASP A 66 -4.12 20.38 8.37
CA ASP A 66 -4.93 19.26 7.93
C ASP A 66 -5.27 19.29 6.42
N ILE A 67 -5.10 18.13 5.75
CA ILE A 67 -5.41 17.96 4.31
C ILE A 67 -6.88 18.33 4.03
N LEU A 68 -7.72 18.36 5.08
CA LEU A 68 -9.07 18.95 5.07
C LEU A 68 -9.16 20.30 4.36
N LYS A 69 -8.11 21.13 4.40
CA LYS A 69 -8.12 22.48 3.81
C LYS A 69 -7.54 22.56 2.41
N MET A 70 -6.99 21.48 1.86
CA MET A 70 -6.55 21.46 0.47
C MET A 70 -7.81 21.31 -0.41
N LYS A 71 -8.54 22.41 -0.58
CA LYS A 71 -9.53 22.55 -1.65
C LYS A 71 -8.77 22.37 -2.96
N LEU A 72 -8.77 21.16 -3.53
CA LEU A 72 -8.80 21.06 -4.98
C LEU A 72 -9.96 21.97 -5.39
N ARG A 73 -9.78 22.88 -6.36
CA ARG A 73 -10.84 23.83 -6.68
C ARG A 73 -12.11 23.03 -6.93
N GLN A 74 -13.15 23.36 -6.16
CA GLN A 74 -14.43 22.66 -6.21
C GLN A 74 -14.90 22.69 -7.67
N GLY A 75 -14.92 21.52 -8.33
CA GLY A 75 -15.20 21.38 -9.76
C GLY A 75 -14.07 20.81 -10.64
N GLU A 76 -12.87 20.56 -10.13
CA GLU A 76 -11.80 19.90 -10.91
C GLU A 76 -11.93 18.37 -10.84
N ASN A 77 -12.18 17.75 -12.00
CA ASN A 77 -12.18 16.30 -12.16
C ASN A 77 -10.78 15.76 -12.48
N ASP A 78 -10.58 14.47 -12.21
CA ASP A 78 -9.36 13.76 -12.53
C ASP A 78 -9.13 13.71 -14.04
N VAL A 79 -7.89 13.97 -14.45
CA VAL A 79 -7.47 13.96 -15.86
C VAL A 79 -6.97 12.58 -16.34
N ILE A 80 -7.03 11.58 -15.45
CA ILE A 80 -6.61 10.20 -15.71
C ILE A 80 -7.72 9.23 -15.29
N CYS A 81 -7.84 8.13 -16.03
CA CYS A 81 -8.76 7.06 -15.67
C CYS A 81 -8.31 6.38 -14.37
N SER A 82 -9.23 6.15 -13.43
CA SER A 82 -8.94 5.51 -12.14
C SER A 82 -8.64 4.00 -12.24
N VAL A 83 -8.88 3.37 -13.41
CA VAL A 83 -8.65 1.93 -13.65
C VAL A 83 -7.33 1.66 -14.35
N CYS A 84 -6.99 2.48 -15.35
CA CYS A 84 -5.82 2.27 -16.20
C CYS A 84 -4.74 3.36 -16.06
N HIS A 85 -5.06 4.49 -15.42
CA HIS A 85 -4.17 5.64 -15.17
C HIS A 85 -3.63 6.32 -16.43
N TYR A 86 -4.33 6.16 -17.55
CA TYR A 86 -4.10 6.90 -18.78
C TYR A 86 -5.15 8.02 -18.93
N GLY A 87 -4.75 9.12 -19.57
CA GLY A 87 -5.67 10.19 -19.99
C GLY A 87 -6.49 9.81 -21.22
N GLY A 88 -7.23 10.77 -21.77
CA GLY A 88 -8.02 10.61 -23.00
C GLY A 88 -9.49 11.00 -22.81
N LYS A 89 -10.40 10.36 -23.57
CA LYS A 89 -11.85 10.55 -23.42
C LYS A 89 -12.33 9.82 -22.16
N LEU A 90 -12.68 10.58 -21.12
CA LEU A 90 -13.08 10.05 -19.82
C LEU A 90 -14.54 10.40 -19.50
N ILE A 91 -15.22 9.47 -18.86
CA ILE A 91 -16.49 9.62 -18.15
C ILE A 91 -16.18 10.12 -16.75
N LEU A 92 -16.93 11.11 -16.29
CA LEU A 92 -16.75 11.76 -14.99
C LEU A 92 -17.86 11.30 -14.05
N CYS A 93 -17.54 11.09 -12.79
CA CYS A 93 -18.55 10.81 -11.77
C CYS A 93 -19.17 12.12 -11.28
N ASP A 94 -20.49 12.24 -11.26
CA ASP A 94 -21.15 13.48 -10.86
C ASP A 94 -21.07 13.78 -9.35
N ALA A 95 -20.64 12.80 -8.55
CA ALA A 95 -20.51 12.93 -7.10
C ALA A 95 -19.07 12.92 -6.57
N CYS A 96 -18.06 12.74 -7.42
CA CYS A 96 -16.66 12.76 -6.99
C CYS A 96 -15.72 13.05 -8.17
N PRO A 97 -14.50 13.54 -7.94
CA PRO A 97 -13.60 13.89 -9.02
C PRO A 97 -13.06 12.69 -9.83
N ALA A 98 -13.48 11.45 -9.56
CA ALA A 98 -12.95 10.29 -10.25
C ALA A 98 -13.42 10.24 -11.71
N ALA A 99 -12.48 9.90 -12.60
CA ALA A 99 -12.70 9.79 -14.03
C ALA A 99 -12.36 8.39 -14.56
N PHE A 100 -13.02 7.94 -15.63
CA PHE A 100 -12.94 6.56 -16.14
C PHE A 100 -13.07 6.49 -17.65
N HIS A 101 -12.34 5.61 -18.35
CA HIS A 101 -12.71 5.28 -19.74
C HIS A 101 -13.97 4.40 -19.75
N ALA A 102 -14.85 4.59 -20.75
CA ALA A 102 -16.03 3.74 -20.96
C ALA A 102 -15.65 2.25 -21.04
N SER A 103 -14.62 1.93 -21.82
CA SER A 103 -14.09 0.56 -21.97
C SER A 103 -13.56 -0.03 -20.65
N CYS A 104 -12.94 0.79 -19.80
CA CYS A 104 -12.46 0.39 -18.49
C CYS A 104 -13.61 0.06 -17.52
N LEU A 105 -14.77 0.68 -17.69
CA LEU A 105 -16.01 0.34 -16.98
C LEU A 105 -16.77 -0.82 -17.65
N GLY A 106 -16.48 -1.11 -18.92
CA GLY A 106 -17.26 -2.07 -19.71
C GLY A 106 -18.54 -1.50 -20.30
N LEU A 107 -18.59 -0.18 -20.43
CA LEU A 107 -19.65 0.53 -21.12
C LEU A 107 -19.29 0.64 -22.60
N GLU A 108 -20.29 0.48 -23.46
CA GLU A 108 -20.14 0.63 -24.91
C GLU A 108 -19.99 2.11 -25.30
N ASP A 109 -20.73 3.01 -24.61
CA ASP A 109 -20.61 4.45 -24.77
C ASP A 109 -20.81 5.19 -23.42
N VAL A 110 -20.65 6.51 -23.46
CA VAL A 110 -20.94 7.41 -22.34
C VAL A 110 -22.43 7.33 -22.01
N PRO A 111 -22.81 7.05 -20.76
CA PRO A 111 -24.21 7.00 -20.36
C PRO A 111 -24.88 8.36 -20.47
N ASP A 112 -26.16 8.38 -20.84
CA ASP A 112 -26.98 9.58 -20.84
C ASP A 112 -27.41 9.96 -19.42
N GLY A 113 -27.33 11.24 -19.08
CA GLY A 113 -27.70 11.76 -17.76
C GLY A 113 -26.62 11.58 -16.70
N ASP A 114 -27.04 11.65 -15.44
CA ASP A 114 -26.11 11.57 -14.29
C ASP A 114 -25.55 10.15 -14.13
N TRP A 115 -24.24 10.05 -13.94
CA TRP A 115 -23.53 8.80 -13.71
C TRP A 115 -22.66 8.85 -12.46
N PHE A 116 -22.74 7.77 -11.67
CA PHE A 116 -22.01 7.62 -10.42
C PHE A 116 -21.10 6.40 -10.44
N CYS A 117 -19.85 6.59 -10.02
CA CYS A 117 -18.91 5.47 -9.92
C CYS A 117 -19.30 4.50 -8.81
N ALA A 118 -18.87 3.24 -8.91
CA ALA A 118 -19.17 2.18 -7.92
C ALA A 118 -18.77 2.55 -6.48
N SER A 119 -17.82 3.48 -6.32
CA SER A 119 -17.39 4.03 -5.04
C SER A 119 -18.37 5.04 -4.42
N CYS A 120 -19.23 5.68 -5.22
CA CYS A 120 -20.29 6.59 -4.78
C CYS A 120 -21.65 5.88 -4.68
N CYS A 121 -21.71 4.59 -5.01
CA CYS A 121 -22.90 3.78 -4.92
C CYS A 121 -22.93 2.95 -3.63
N CYS A 122 -24.13 2.58 -3.22
CA CYS A 122 -24.40 1.69 -2.10
C CYS A 122 -23.92 0.28 -2.40
N GLY A 123 -23.21 -0.32 -1.43
CA GLY A 123 -22.68 -1.68 -1.54
C GLY A 123 -23.74 -2.77 -1.63
N THR A 124 -25.00 -2.47 -1.29
CA THR A 124 -26.13 -3.40 -1.35
C THR A 124 -26.95 -3.24 -2.62
N CYS A 125 -27.54 -2.06 -2.86
CA CYS A 125 -28.47 -1.84 -3.98
C CYS A 125 -27.79 -1.27 -5.24
N GLY A 126 -26.54 -0.84 -5.16
CA GLY A 126 -25.82 -0.23 -6.28
C GLY A 126 -26.30 1.18 -6.66
N GLN A 127 -27.26 1.76 -5.93
CA GLN A 127 -27.77 3.10 -6.18
C GLN A 127 -26.89 4.19 -5.53
N PHE A 128 -27.00 5.41 -6.05
CA PHE A 128 -26.24 6.56 -5.59
C PHE A 128 -26.46 6.88 -4.11
N ILE A 129 -25.39 7.27 -3.43
CA ILE A 129 -25.41 7.79 -2.07
C ILE A 129 -25.17 9.31 -2.09
N LEU A 130 -26.17 10.08 -1.66
CA LEU A 130 -26.09 11.52 -1.49
C LEU A 130 -24.88 11.91 -0.62
N LYS A 131 -24.11 12.90 -1.08
CA LYS A 131 -23.05 13.54 -0.30
C LYS A 131 -23.56 14.91 0.16
N ASP A 132 -23.47 15.17 1.47
CA ASP A 132 -23.81 16.45 2.12
C ASP A 132 -23.32 17.66 1.31
N THR A 133 -24.23 18.25 0.52
CA THR A 133 -23.98 19.51 -0.19
C THR A 133 -25.19 20.45 -0.21
N SER A 134 -26.32 20.09 0.42
CA SER A 134 -27.49 20.98 0.50
C SER A 134 -27.70 21.55 1.89
N GLU A 135 -27.72 22.88 2.00
CA GLU A 135 -28.15 23.63 3.20
C GLU A 135 -29.66 23.49 3.50
N TYR A 136 -30.45 22.83 2.63
CA TYR A 136 -31.89 22.65 2.80
C TYR A 136 -32.37 21.35 2.13
N GLY A 137 -32.44 20.25 2.90
CA GLY A 137 -33.03 18.98 2.44
C GLY A 137 -32.67 17.83 3.39
N GLU A 138 -33.65 17.01 3.78
CA GLU A 138 -33.48 15.94 4.78
C GLU A 138 -32.33 14.98 4.43
N GLU A 139 -31.40 14.87 5.38
CA GLU A 139 -30.09 14.22 5.28
C GLU A 139 -30.22 12.68 5.20
N GLU A 140 -30.04 12.07 4.02
CA GLU A 140 -29.71 10.64 3.99
C GLU A 140 -28.23 10.45 4.36
N LYS A 141 -27.97 10.40 5.67
CA LYS A 141 -26.65 10.04 6.20
C LYS A 141 -26.29 8.63 5.75
N PHE A 142 -25.18 8.49 5.03
CA PHE A 142 -24.66 7.18 4.65
C PHE A 142 -23.88 6.54 5.79
N ILE A 143 -23.89 5.21 5.82
CA ILE A 143 -23.13 4.43 6.80
C ILE A 143 -21.96 3.78 6.07
N SER A 144 -20.75 3.91 6.62
CA SER A 144 -19.55 3.27 6.09
C SER A 144 -19.12 2.11 6.97
N CYS A 145 -18.87 0.94 6.37
CA CYS A 145 -18.26 -0.17 7.08
C CYS A 145 -16.82 0.16 7.47
N LYS A 146 -16.45 -0.02 8.75
CA LYS A 146 -15.09 0.24 9.23
C LYS A 146 -14.01 -0.67 8.61
N GLN A 147 -14.37 -1.89 8.20
CA GLN A 147 -13.41 -2.84 7.67
C GLN A 147 -13.27 -2.80 6.15
N CYS A 148 -14.38 -2.83 5.40
CA CYS A 148 -14.32 -2.87 3.93
C CYS A 148 -14.46 -1.48 3.29
N GLU A 149 -14.74 -0.45 4.08
CA GLU A 149 -14.87 0.96 3.68
C GLU A 149 -15.98 1.26 2.65
N LEU A 150 -16.80 0.26 2.33
CA LEU A 150 -17.99 0.43 1.50
C LEU A 150 -19.05 1.24 2.23
N LYS A 151 -19.85 1.97 1.46
CA LYS A 151 -20.92 2.82 1.94
C LYS A 151 -22.28 2.19 1.66
N TYR A 152 -23.23 2.44 2.54
CA TYR A 152 -24.56 1.85 2.50
C TYR A 152 -25.62 2.89 2.85
N HIS A 153 -26.79 2.77 2.22
CA HIS A 153 -27.99 3.47 2.70
C HIS A 153 -28.44 2.82 4.01
N PRO A 154 -28.87 3.60 5.02
CA PRO A 154 -29.48 3.04 6.23
C PRO A 154 -30.64 2.09 5.93
N SER A 155 -31.50 2.46 4.97
CA SER A 155 -32.64 1.66 4.52
C SER A 155 -32.25 0.31 3.91
N CYS A 156 -31.07 0.22 3.26
CA CYS A 156 -30.57 -1.02 2.67
C CYS A 156 -30.01 -2.02 3.68
N LEU A 157 -29.92 -1.64 4.96
CA LEU A 157 -29.41 -2.48 6.05
C LEU A 157 -30.55 -3.08 6.89
N SER A 158 -31.74 -2.49 6.85
CA SER A 158 -32.88 -2.90 7.69
C SER A 158 -33.68 -4.11 7.16
N CYS A 159 -33.20 -4.82 6.14
CA CYS A 159 -33.90 -5.98 5.57
C CYS A 159 -33.75 -7.27 6.40
N ASP A 160 -32.93 -7.28 7.45
CA ASP A 160 -32.57 -8.49 8.18
C ASP A 160 -33.37 -8.69 9.48
N GLY A 161 -34.56 -8.09 9.64
CA GLY A 161 -35.50 -8.40 10.74
C GLY A 161 -35.01 -8.19 12.18
N SER A 162 -33.74 -7.84 12.40
CA SER A 162 -33.18 -7.43 13.68
C SER A 162 -33.34 -5.92 13.80
N GLY A 163 -34.28 -5.50 14.65
CA GLY A 163 -34.55 -4.10 14.96
C GLY A 163 -33.40 -3.42 15.70
N HIS A 164 -32.26 -3.24 15.03
CA HIS A 164 -31.21 -2.35 15.49
C HIS A 164 -31.68 -0.91 15.30
N SER A 165 -31.68 -0.13 16.39
CA SER A 165 -31.98 1.30 16.34
C SER A 165 -30.99 2.01 15.39
N LEU A 166 -31.46 3.00 14.63
CA LEU A 166 -30.63 3.89 13.80
C LEU A 166 -29.43 4.47 14.60
N ASP A 167 -29.58 4.65 15.91
CA ASP A 167 -28.50 5.09 16.81
C ASP A 167 -27.32 4.12 16.90
N THR A 168 -27.53 2.82 16.66
CA THR A 168 -26.45 1.81 16.64
C THR A 168 -25.60 1.92 15.36
N PHE A 169 -26.20 2.39 14.26
CA PHE A 169 -25.52 2.54 12.97
C PHE A 169 -24.63 3.79 12.90
N PHE A 170 -24.94 4.81 13.69
CA PHE A 170 -24.10 6.00 13.88
C PHE A 170 -23.09 5.84 15.02
N GLY A 171 -23.06 4.67 15.69
CA GLY A 171 -21.99 4.31 16.61
C GLY A 171 -20.64 4.25 15.90
N GLU A 172 -19.55 4.50 16.64
CA GLU A 172 -18.21 4.66 16.05
C GLU A 172 -17.71 3.42 15.28
N ASN A 173 -18.32 2.23 15.41
CA ASN A 173 -17.81 0.99 14.83
C ASN A 173 -18.90 0.10 14.18
N TRP A 174 -19.43 0.51 13.02
CA TRP A 174 -20.37 -0.33 12.26
C TRP A 174 -19.69 -1.24 11.20
N PHE A 175 -20.22 -2.46 11.04
CA PHE A 175 -19.75 -3.47 10.08
C PHE A 175 -20.88 -3.98 9.19
N CYS A 176 -20.59 -4.18 7.89
CA CYS A 176 -21.60 -4.65 6.92
C CYS A 176 -21.89 -6.15 6.98
N SER A 177 -21.12 -6.91 7.76
CA SER A 177 -21.25 -8.36 7.89
C SER A 177 -20.45 -8.84 9.11
N LYS A 178 -20.80 -10.02 9.63
CA LYS A 178 -20.02 -10.70 10.67
C LYS A 178 -18.58 -10.99 10.23
N ASP A 179 -18.37 -11.26 8.94
CA ASP A 179 -17.02 -11.44 8.39
C ASP A 179 -16.16 -10.18 8.51
N CYS A 180 -16.75 -8.99 8.27
CA CYS A 180 -16.03 -7.73 8.42
C CYS A 180 -15.73 -7.41 9.88
N GLU A 181 -16.64 -7.73 10.79
CA GLU A 181 -16.44 -7.59 12.23
C GLU A 181 -15.32 -8.52 12.72
N GLU A 182 -15.36 -9.80 12.32
CA GLU A 182 -14.34 -10.79 12.67
C GLU A 182 -12.94 -10.37 12.19
N VAL A 183 -12.81 -9.96 10.92
CA VAL A 183 -11.53 -9.48 10.38
C VAL A 183 -11.02 -8.27 11.17
N PHE A 184 -11.89 -7.34 11.53
CA PHE A 184 -11.52 -6.15 12.28
C PHE A 184 -11.04 -6.47 13.69
N VAL A 185 -11.77 -7.32 14.42
CA VAL A 185 -11.40 -7.75 15.78
C VAL A 185 -10.05 -8.48 15.74
N ASN A 186 -9.90 -9.44 14.82
CA ASN A 186 -8.65 -10.20 14.68
C ASN A 186 -7.47 -9.28 14.31
N LEU A 187 -7.68 -8.27 13.45
CA LEU A 187 -6.64 -7.27 13.16
C LEU A 187 -6.27 -6.46 14.40
N CYS A 188 -7.25 -5.96 15.16
CA CYS A 188 -7.00 -5.24 16.41
C CYS A 188 -6.16 -6.08 17.39
N GLU A 189 -6.42 -7.38 17.46
CA GLU A 189 -5.62 -8.29 18.30
C GLU A 189 -4.19 -8.50 17.80
N LEU A 190 -3.91 -8.34 16.51
CA LEU A 190 -2.58 -8.51 15.93
C LEU A 190 -1.70 -7.26 16.09
N ILE A 191 -2.30 -6.07 16.19
CA ILE A 191 -1.55 -4.81 16.27
C ILE A 191 -0.62 -4.81 17.49
N GLY A 192 0.63 -4.44 17.27
CA GLY A 192 1.65 -4.28 18.30
C GLY A 192 2.30 -5.59 18.78
N LYS A 193 1.65 -6.74 18.62
CA LYS A 193 2.15 -8.03 19.12
C LYS A 193 3.29 -8.57 18.23
N PRO A 194 4.51 -8.77 18.77
CA PRO A 194 5.59 -9.37 18.01
C PRO A 194 5.33 -10.86 17.76
N ARG A 195 5.67 -11.32 16.56
CA ARG A 195 5.66 -12.74 16.16
C ARG A 195 7.07 -13.15 15.76
N GLU A 196 7.59 -14.22 16.35
CA GLU A 196 8.89 -14.75 15.92
C GLU A 196 8.75 -15.45 14.57
N VAL A 197 9.61 -15.08 13.62
CA VAL A 197 9.60 -15.64 12.27
C VAL A 197 10.99 -16.15 11.92
N GLY A 198 11.08 -17.39 11.45
CA GLY A 198 12.36 -18.00 11.09
C GLY A 198 13.26 -18.23 12.31
N ALA A 199 13.03 -19.36 13.01
CA ALA A 199 13.69 -19.75 14.25
C ALA A 199 15.23 -19.59 14.27
N GLU A 200 15.88 -19.69 13.11
CA GLU A 200 17.34 -19.57 12.98
C GLU A 200 17.85 -18.12 12.92
N LYS A 201 17.01 -17.14 12.54
CA LYS A 201 17.44 -15.77 12.20
C LYS A 201 17.04 -14.70 13.21
N LYS A 202 16.39 -15.08 14.32
CA LYS A 202 15.91 -14.16 15.38
C LYS A 202 15.16 -12.96 14.82
N LEU A 203 14.24 -13.21 13.88
CA LEU A 203 13.44 -12.14 13.28
C LEU A 203 12.11 -12.01 14.01
N THR A 204 11.65 -10.78 14.15
CA THR A 204 10.35 -10.47 14.72
C THR A 204 9.51 -9.72 13.69
N TRP A 205 8.31 -10.21 13.45
CA TRP A 205 7.32 -9.60 12.59
C TRP A 205 6.28 -8.89 13.46
N ARG A 206 5.90 -7.65 13.12
CA ARG A 206 4.90 -6.88 13.85
C ARG A 206 3.99 -6.11 12.88
N LEU A 207 2.70 -6.12 13.15
CA LEU A 207 1.73 -5.24 12.51
C LEU A 207 1.55 -3.98 13.35
N VAL A 208 1.66 -2.80 12.74
CA VAL A 208 1.52 -1.51 13.42
C VAL A 208 0.53 -0.65 12.65
N GLN A 209 -0.31 0.08 13.37
CA GLN A 209 -1.20 1.08 12.79
C GLN A 209 -0.86 2.45 13.38
N SER A 210 -0.98 3.50 12.58
CA SER A 210 -0.96 4.87 13.09
C SER A 210 -2.26 5.11 13.87
N LEU A 211 -2.16 5.13 15.20
CA LEU A 211 -3.27 5.47 16.07
C LEU A 211 -3.17 6.95 16.41
N GLU A 212 -4.23 7.71 16.14
CA GLU A 212 -4.37 9.02 16.78
C GLU A 212 -4.74 8.79 18.25
N PRO A 213 -4.06 9.45 19.20
CA PRO A 213 -4.54 9.45 20.56
C PRO A 213 -5.86 10.21 20.59
N ASP A 214 -6.96 9.50 20.83
CA ASP A 214 -8.27 10.11 21.06
C ASP A 214 -8.14 11.24 22.07
N SER A 215 -8.85 12.35 21.83
CA SER A 215 -8.77 13.57 22.64
C SER A 215 -9.27 13.42 24.08
N TYR A 216 -9.65 12.21 24.50
CA TYR A 216 -10.20 11.90 25.81
C TYR A 216 -9.32 10.89 26.56
N GLY A 217 -8.62 11.39 27.59
CA GLY A 217 -8.17 10.63 28.76
C GLY A 217 -7.49 9.28 28.49
N ILE A 218 -6.34 9.30 27.80
CA ILE A 218 -5.54 8.08 27.61
C ILE A 218 -4.73 7.79 28.89
N ASP A 219 -4.79 6.54 29.36
CA ASP A 219 -3.90 6.02 30.40
C ASP A 219 -2.43 6.16 29.98
N ALA A 220 -1.54 6.48 30.92
CA ALA A 220 -0.12 6.74 30.64
C ALA A 220 0.56 5.57 29.89
N SER A 221 0.15 4.33 30.19
CA SER A 221 0.66 3.11 29.53
C SER A 221 0.27 3.02 28.05
N LYS A 222 -0.96 3.43 27.70
CA LYS A 222 -1.44 3.47 26.32
C LYS A 222 -0.76 4.60 25.53
N PHE A 223 -0.50 5.73 26.17
CA PHE A 223 0.21 6.84 25.53
C PHE A 223 1.65 6.46 25.17
N GLU A 224 2.36 5.76 26.07
CA GLU A 224 3.71 5.22 25.78
C GLU A 224 3.70 4.30 24.56
N ALA A 225 2.75 3.36 24.48
CA ALA A 225 2.63 2.46 23.32
C ALA A 225 2.35 3.23 22.00
N VAL A 226 1.52 4.28 22.04
CA VAL A 226 1.26 5.15 20.88
C VAL A 226 2.54 5.86 20.43
N VAL A 227 3.30 6.42 21.38
CA VAL A 227 4.56 7.11 21.11
C VAL A 227 5.61 6.14 20.53
N GLU A 228 5.72 4.95 21.09
CA GLU A 228 6.64 3.91 20.60
C GLU A 228 6.28 3.48 19.16
N ASN A 229 4.99 3.22 18.91
CA ASN A 229 4.49 2.88 17.58
C ASN A 229 4.78 4.00 16.58
N HIS A 230 4.53 5.25 16.95
CA HIS A 230 4.82 6.39 16.08
C HIS A 230 6.33 6.52 15.78
N CYS A 231 7.20 6.26 16.75
CA CYS A 231 8.65 6.23 16.52
C CYS A 231 9.03 5.11 15.54
N LYS A 232 8.47 3.91 15.69
CA LYS A 232 8.66 2.79 14.74
C LYS A 232 8.18 3.13 13.33
N LEU A 233 7.01 3.75 13.20
CA LEU A 233 6.49 4.24 11.91
C LEU A 233 7.40 5.31 11.31
N SER A 234 8.03 6.15 12.14
CA SER A 234 8.99 7.15 11.68
C SER A 234 10.25 6.49 11.09
N VAL A 235 10.79 5.46 11.75
CA VAL A 235 11.90 4.67 11.21
C VAL A 235 11.48 3.91 9.93
N ALA A 236 10.24 3.44 9.86
CA ALA A 236 9.70 2.79 8.67
C ALA A 236 9.62 3.76 7.47
N LEU A 237 9.30 5.03 7.71
CA LEU A 237 9.32 6.06 6.68
C LEU A 237 10.74 6.30 6.15
N ASP A 238 11.75 6.34 7.02
CA ASP A 238 13.14 6.47 6.60
C ASP A 238 13.56 5.31 5.68
N VAL A 239 13.09 4.09 5.99
CA VAL A 239 13.28 2.92 5.11
C VAL A 239 12.57 3.14 3.77
N MET A 240 11.34 3.65 3.76
CA MET A 240 10.67 3.94 2.49
C MET A 240 11.40 5.00 1.66
N HIS A 241 11.95 6.06 2.28
CA HIS A 241 12.74 7.08 1.58
C HIS A 241 14.11 6.58 1.10
N GLU A 242 14.66 5.57 1.77
CA GLU A 242 15.84 4.84 1.29
C GLU A 242 15.53 4.08 -0.02
N LEU A 243 14.34 3.51 -0.12
CA LEU A 243 13.91 2.60 -1.19
C LEU A 243 13.25 3.30 -2.39
N PHE A 244 12.50 4.36 -2.12
CA PHE A 244 11.64 5.06 -3.08
C PHE A 244 11.97 6.56 -3.10
N GLU A 245 11.89 7.19 -4.26
CA GLU A 245 11.98 8.64 -4.35
C GLU A 245 10.68 9.25 -3.81
N PRO A 246 10.73 10.19 -2.83
CA PRO A 246 9.53 10.76 -2.23
C PRO A 246 8.61 11.38 -3.28
N VAL A 247 7.35 10.92 -3.30
CA VAL A 247 6.35 11.43 -4.24
C VAL A 247 5.66 12.61 -3.60
N LYS A 248 6.15 13.81 -3.94
CA LYS A 248 5.58 15.06 -3.42
C LYS A 248 4.25 15.38 -4.09
N ARG A 249 3.23 15.71 -3.30
CA ARG A 249 1.96 16.23 -3.79
C ARG A 249 2.15 17.53 -4.57
N PRO A 250 1.46 17.73 -5.71
CA PRO A 250 1.64 18.91 -6.56
C PRO A 250 1.30 20.24 -5.87
N TYR A 251 0.43 20.24 -4.84
CA TYR A 251 -0.06 21.47 -4.21
C TYR A 251 0.11 21.55 -2.68
N GLY A 252 0.75 20.56 -2.05
CA GLY A 252 0.81 20.48 -0.59
C GLY A 252 2.14 20.03 0.01
N GLY A 253 3.15 19.72 -0.82
CA GLY A 253 4.49 19.35 -0.36
C GLY A 253 4.59 18.04 0.44
N GLY A 254 3.46 17.42 0.81
CA GLY A 254 3.41 16.17 1.53
C GLY A 254 3.87 14.98 0.70
N ASP A 255 4.43 14.00 1.38
CA ASP A 255 4.98 12.78 0.82
C ASP A 255 3.96 11.63 0.92
N LEU A 256 3.72 10.95 -0.20
CA LEU A 256 2.74 9.85 -0.26
C LEU A 256 3.12 8.67 0.65
N ALA A 257 4.41 8.35 0.79
CA ALA A 257 4.85 7.29 1.69
C ALA A 257 4.55 7.65 3.16
N GLU A 258 4.77 8.91 3.53
CA GLU A 258 4.35 9.44 4.84
C GLU A 258 2.84 9.36 5.02
N ASP A 259 2.06 9.78 4.02
CA ASP A 259 0.60 9.76 4.10
C ASP A 259 0.06 8.31 4.29
N VAL A 260 0.68 7.31 3.65
CA VAL A 260 0.34 5.88 3.82
C VAL A 260 0.77 5.33 5.19
N ILE A 261 2.01 5.57 5.60
CA ILE A 261 2.54 5.02 6.86
C ILE A 261 1.79 5.58 8.07
N PHE A 262 1.42 6.86 8.02
CA PHE A 262 0.67 7.52 9.09
C PHE A 262 -0.85 7.48 8.92
N SER A 263 -1.32 6.70 7.96
CA SER A 263 -2.74 6.47 7.67
C SER A 263 -3.57 7.75 7.50
N ARG A 264 -3.00 8.77 6.85
CA ARG A 264 -3.60 10.11 6.77
C ARG A 264 -4.92 10.11 6.01
N TRP A 265 -5.93 10.70 6.63
CA TRP A 265 -7.28 10.77 6.07
C TRP A 265 -7.41 11.87 5.01
N SER A 266 -8.30 11.65 4.03
CA SER A 266 -8.68 12.67 3.05
C SER A 266 -10.14 12.53 2.60
N ASN A 267 -10.79 13.66 2.35
CA ASN A 267 -12.11 13.74 1.70
C ASN A 267 -12.10 13.16 0.26
N TYR A 268 -10.94 13.11 -0.38
CA TYR A 268 -10.78 12.57 -1.72
C TYR A 268 -10.33 11.12 -1.65
N LYS A 269 -11.13 10.19 -2.16
CA LYS A 269 -10.86 8.74 -2.08
C LYS A 269 -9.46 8.34 -2.55
N ARG A 270 -8.98 8.90 -3.67
CA ARG A 270 -7.64 8.60 -4.22
C ARG A 270 -6.49 9.10 -3.33
N LEU A 271 -6.75 10.08 -2.45
CA LEU A 271 -5.78 10.61 -1.49
C LEU A 271 -6.03 10.10 -0.08
N ASN A 272 -7.06 9.28 0.13
CA ASN A 272 -7.41 8.77 1.44
C ASN A 272 -6.55 7.55 1.79
N CYS A 273 -5.59 7.76 2.68
CA CYS A 273 -4.69 6.74 3.18
C CYS A 273 -5.14 6.19 4.55
N SER A 274 -6.38 6.44 4.99
CA SER A 274 -6.90 5.77 6.19
C SER A 274 -6.87 4.24 6.04
N GLY A 275 -6.80 3.49 7.14
CA GLY A 275 -6.93 2.02 7.09
C GLY A 275 -5.68 1.25 6.62
N PHE A 276 -4.57 1.94 6.29
CA PHE A 276 -3.30 1.27 6.09
C PHE A 276 -2.68 0.80 7.41
N TYR A 277 -2.16 -0.41 7.39
CA TYR A 277 -1.29 -0.99 8.38
C TYR A 277 0.14 -1.03 7.84
N THR A 278 1.11 -0.88 8.72
CA THR A 278 2.54 -1.03 8.43
C THR A 278 3.05 -2.31 9.06
N VAL A 279 3.56 -3.21 8.23
CA VAL A 279 4.22 -4.45 8.60
C VAL A 279 5.71 -4.18 8.78
N LEU A 280 6.24 -4.53 9.94
CA LEU A 280 7.65 -4.37 10.31
C LEU A 280 8.30 -5.74 10.50
N LEU A 281 9.42 -5.97 9.83
CA LEU A 281 10.31 -7.10 10.10
C LEU A 281 11.58 -6.56 10.74
N GLU A 282 11.86 -6.98 11.98
CA GLU A 282 12.97 -6.51 12.79
C GLU A 282 13.93 -7.66 13.13
N ARG A 283 15.20 -7.34 13.38
CA ARG A 283 16.22 -8.24 13.91
C ARG A 283 16.95 -7.52 15.03
N ASN A 284 16.85 -8.01 16.28
CA ASN A 284 17.51 -7.40 17.44
C ASN A 284 17.25 -5.87 17.57
N ASP A 285 15.98 -5.45 17.50
CA ASP A 285 15.52 -4.04 17.49
C ASP A 285 15.94 -3.21 16.24
N GLU A 286 16.61 -3.81 15.25
CA GLU A 286 16.90 -3.16 13.97
C GLU A 286 15.80 -3.46 12.94
N LEU A 287 15.22 -2.43 12.33
CA LEU A 287 14.24 -2.60 11.25
C LEU A 287 14.91 -3.08 9.96
N VAL A 288 14.50 -4.25 9.46
CA VAL A 288 15.09 -4.94 8.30
C VAL A 288 14.26 -4.71 7.04
N ALA A 289 12.95 -4.91 7.12
CA ALA A 289 12.03 -4.78 6.00
C ALA A 289 10.69 -4.18 6.45
N VAL A 290 10.03 -3.50 5.53
CA VAL A 290 8.75 -2.80 5.75
C VAL A 290 7.80 -3.12 4.60
N ALA A 291 6.53 -3.29 4.90
CA ALA A 291 5.45 -3.25 3.91
C ALA A 291 4.25 -2.45 4.43
N ASN A 292 3.47 -1.88 3.53
CA ASN A 292 2.19 -1.25 3.86
C ASN A 292 1.07 -2.06 3.24
N VAL A 293 0.05 -2.38 4.03
CA VAL A 293 -1.08 -3.22 3.62
C VAL A 293 -2.39 -2.59 4.07
N ARG A 294 -3.43 -2.67 3.24
CA ARG A 294 -4.81 -2.28 3.58
C ARG A 294 -5.74 -3.41 3.20
N ILE A 295 -6.69 -3.72 4.08
CA ILE A 295 -7.49 -4.96 4.02
C ILE A 295 -8.96 -4.58 3.89
N PHE A 296 -9.60 -4.97 2.80
CA PHE A 296 -11.00 -4.64 2.51
C PHE A 296 -11.92 -5.84 2.80
N GLY A 297 -12.00 -6.22 4.07
CA GLY A 297 -12.69 -7.44 4.51
C GLY A 297 -12.02 -8.71 3.95
N LYS A 298 -12.80 -9.80 3.82
CA LYS A 298 -12.31 -11.09 3.31
C LYS A 298 -12.02 -11.10 1.79
N LYS A 299 -12.48 -10.12 1.02
CA LYS A 299 -12.37 -10.17 -0.46
C LYS A 299 -10.98 -9.89 -0.98
N ILE A 300 -10.36 -8.81 -0.49
CA ILE A 300 -9.11 -8.32 -1.09
C ILE A 300 -8.30 -7.48 -0.09
N ALA A 301 -6.99 -7.65 -0.13
CA ALA A 301 -6.03 -6.75 0.50
C ALA A 301 -5.11 -6.15 -0.56
N GLU A 302 -4.74 -4.88 -0.41
CA GLU A 302 -3.72 -4.24 -1.22
C GLU A 302 -2.42 -4.06 -0.45
N MET A 303 -1.28 -4.18 -1.14
CA MET A 303 0.04 -3.88 -0.61
C MET A 303 0.80 -2.97 -1.58
N PRO A 304 0.63 -1.64 -1.49
CA PRO A 304 1.26 -0.70 -2.41
C PRO A 304 2.78 -0.60 -2.26
N PHE A 305 3.28 -0.77 -1.04
CA PHE A 305 4.70 -0.64 -0.75
C PHE A 305 5.26 -1.84 -0.01
N ILE A 306 6.45 -2.24 -0.40
CA ILE A 306 7.28 -3.22 0.29
C ILE A 306 8.74 -2.99 -0.06
N GLY A 307 9.62 -3.15 0.93
CA GLY A 307 11.02 -3.37 0.65
C GLY A 307 11.87 -3.66 1.86
N THR A 308 13.16 -3.84 1.57
CA THR A 308 14.17 -4.27 2.52
C THR A 308 15.34 -3.30 2.46
N ARG A 309 15.82 -2.85 3.62
CA ARG A 309 17.02 -2.01 3.76
C ARG A 309 18.17 -2.57 2.95
N PHE A 310 18.97 -1.71 2.31
CA PHE A 310 20.05 -2.10 1.42
C PHE A 310 21.01 -3.11 2.04
N GLN A 311 21.33 -2.94 3.33
CA GLN A 311 22.26 -3.78 4.08
C GLN A 311 21.77 -5.24 4.25
N HIS A 312 20.45 -5.46 4.19
CA HIS A 312 19.83 -6.77 4.41
C HIS A 312 19.22 -7.38 3.14
N ARG A 313 19.45 -6.76 1.97
CA ARG A 313 19.01 -7.32 0.67
C ARG A 313 19.77 -8.60 0.33
N GLN A 314 19.22 -9.42 -0.56
CA GLN A 314 19.81 -10.70 -0.99
C GLN A 314 19.86 -11.80 0.08
N HIS A 315 19.39 -11.53 1.31
CA HIS A 315 19.36 -12.50 2.41
C HIS A 315 18.00 -13.20 2.58
N GLY A 316 17.08 -13.01 1.62
CA GLY A 316 15.72 -13.57 1.65
C GLY A 316 14.71 -12.85 2.54
N MET A 317 15.04 -11.66 3.08
CA MET A 317 14.19 -10.96 4.05
C MET A 317 12.82 -10.54 3.49
N CYS A 318 12.76 -10.07 2.24
CA CYS A 318 11.49 -9.77 1.56
C CYS A 318 10.59 -11.02 1.47
N ARG A 319 11.18 -12.19 1.18
CA ARG A 319 10.44 -13.46 1.16
C ARG A 319 9.91 -13.84 2.53
N VAL A 320 10.71 -13.66 3.59
CA VAL A 320 10.25 -13.91 4.97
C VAL A 320 9.07 -13.01 5.32
N LEU A 321 9.16 -11.70 5.04
CA LEU A 321 8.08 -10.75 5.31
C LEU A 321 6.81 -11.12 4.52
N MET A 322 6.94 -11.41 3.23
CA MET A 322 5.82 -11.76 2.36
C MET A 322 5.14 -13.07 2.77
N ASN A 323 5.91 -14.12 3.07
CA ASN A 323 5.33 -15.41 3.46
C ASN A 323 4.52 -15.29 4.75
N GLU A 324 5.02 -14.55 5.74
CA GLU A 324 4.27 -14.33 6.99
C GLU A 324 3.05 -13.45 6.76
N LEU A 325 3.16 -12.41 5.92
CA LEU A 325 2.02 -11.57 5.55
C LEU A 325 0.92 -12.39 4.85
N GLU A 326 1.29 -13.23 3.87
CA GLU A 326 0.34 -14.10 3.16
C GLU A 326 -0.36 -15.07 4.12
N LYS A 327 0.38 -15.64 5.08
CA LYS A 327 -0.18 -16.50 6.12
C LYS A 327 -1.18 -15.75 6.99
N VAL A 328 -0.81 -14.57 7.49
CA VAL A 328 -1.70 -13.74 8.32
C VAL A 328 -2.97 -13.35 7.55
N LEU A 329 -2.84 -12.96 6.27
CA LEU A 329 -4.00 -12.63 5.43
C LEU A 329 -4.88 -13.85 5.16
N ALA A 330 -4.30 -15.02 4.92
CA ALA A 330 -5.05 -16.28 4.75
C ALA A 330 -5.78 -16.69 6.05
N ASP A 331 -5.12 -16.56 7.21
CA ASP A 331 -5.71 -16.82 8.53
C ASP A 331 -6.90 -15.88 8.82
N LEU A 332 -6.84 -14.64 8.33
CA LEU A 332 -7.95 -13.67 8.39
C LEU A 332 -9.08 -13.97 7.38
N GLY A 333 -8.93 -14.99 6.53
CA GLY A 333 -9.90 -15.32 5.49
C GLY A 333 -9.83 -14.42 4.25
N VAL A 334 -8.74 -13.67 4.05
CA VAL A 334 -8.59 -12.80 2.88
C VAL A 334 -8.29 -13.64 1.64
N GLU A 335 -9.13 -13.53 0.61
CA GLU A 335 -9.07 -14.33 -0.60
C GLU A 335 -7.93 -13.93 -1.53
N ARG A 336 -7.66 -12.62 -1.65
CA ARG A 336 -6.76 -12.07 -2.68
C ARG A 336 -5.85 -10.97 -2.13
N LEU A 337 -4.59 -11.00 -2.53
CA LEU A 337 -3.62 -9.93 -2.32
C LEU A 337 -3.28 -9.27 -3.66
N VAL A 338 -3.35 -7.94 -3.73
CA VAL A 338 -2.97 -7.15 -4.91
C VAL A 338 -1.84 -6.18 -4.62
N LEU A 339 -1.03 -5.89 -5.64
CA LEU A 339 0.03 -4.90 -5.56
C LEU A 339 0.34 -4.26 -6.93
N PRO A 340 0.77 -2.99 -6.95
CA PRO A 340 1.30 -2.35 -8.15
C PRO A 340 2.78 -2.74 -8.35
N ALA A 341 3.11 -3.42 -9.45
CA ALA A 341 4.49 -3.80 -9.79
C ALA A 341 5.09 -2.88 -10.85
N VAL A 342 6.29 -2.35 -10.63
CA VAL A 342 7.05 -1.69 -11.70
C VAL A 342 7.54 -2.73 -12.73
N PRO A 343 7.54 -2.42 -14.03
CA PRO A 343 7.86 -3.40 -15.08
C PRO A 343 9.21 -4.12 -14.89
N CYS A 344 10.22 -3.44 -14.34
CA CYS A 344 11.55 -4.02 -14.13
C CYS A 344 11.61 -5.12 -13.06
N VAL A 345 10.63 -5.21 -12.15
CA VAL A 345 10.58 -6.26 -11.11
C VAL A 345 9.35 -7.16 -11.24
N LEU A 346 8.60 -7.02 -12.35
CA LEU A 346 7.40 -7.81 -12.60
C LEU A 346 7.67 -9.31 -12.59
N ASN A 347 8.77 -9.75 -13.23
CA ASN A 347 9.15 -11.15 -13.28
C ASN A 347 9.47 -11.73 -11.89
N THR A 348 9.99 -10.90 -10.98
CA THR A 348 10.21 -11.31 -9.58
C THR A 348 8.87 -11.61 -8.91
N TRP A 349 7.89 -10.73 -9.06
CA TRP A 349 6.56 -10.94 -8.49
C TRP A 349 5.86 -12.15 -9.09
N THR A 350 5.92 -12.34 -10.41
CA THR A 350 5.23 -13.46 -11.06
C THR A 350 5.91 -14.79 -10.80
N ASN A 351 7.23 -14.88 -10.96
CA ASN A 351 7.94 -16.16 -10.94
C ASN A 351 8.37 -16.57 -9.53
N SER A 352 8.78 -15.61 -8.69
CA SER A 352 9.33 -15.90 -7.35
C SER A 352 8.29 -15.82 -6.24
N PHE A 353 7.25 -15.01 -6.40
CA PHE A 353 6.19 -14.83 -5.42
C PHE A 353 4.84 -15.37 -5.86
N GLY A 354 4.69 -15.80 -7.12
CA GLY A 354 3.46 -16.45 -7.60
C GLY A 354 2.31 -15.49 -7.86
N PHE A 355 2.60 -14.21 -8.15
CA PHE A 355 1.58 -13.26 -8.60
C PHE A 355 1.26 -13.44 -10.08
N THR A 356 0.11 -12.95 -10.50
CA THR A 356 -0.33 -12.88 -11.89
C THR A 356 -0.73 -11.45 -12.23
N LYS A 357 -0.64 -11.05 -13.49
CA LYS A 357 -1.09 -9.71 -13.92
C LYS A 357 -2.61 -9.67 -13.88
N MET A 358 -3.18 -8.60 -13.35
CA MET A 358 -4.63 -8.38 -13.43
C MET A 358 -5.03 -7.92 -14.82
N THR A 359 -6.05 -8.56 -15.38
CA THR A 359 -6.72 -8.13 -16.60
C THR A 359 -7.74 -7.03 -16.30
N ILE A 360 -8.16 -6.29 -17.33
CA ILE A 360 -9.19 -5.24 -17.17
C ILE A 360 -10.50 -5.81 -16.62
N PRO A 361 -11.04 -6.97 -17.09
CA PRO A 361 -12.22 -7.58 -16.51
C PRO A 361 -12.07 -7.87 -15.02
N GLU A 362 -10.94 -8.45 -14.58
CA GLU A 362 -10.72 -8.73 -13.15
C GLU A 362 -10.62 -7.45 -12.32
N LYS A 363 -10.06 -6.36 -12.87
CA LYS A 363 -10.08 -5.06 -12.19
C LYS A 363 -11.51 -4.53 -12.01
N LYS A 364 -12.45 -4.86 -12.90
CA LYS A 364 -13.85 -4.38 -12.81
C LYS A 364 -14.56 -4.89 -11.57
N ASP A 365 -14.28 -6.13 -11.17
CA ASP A 365 -14.89 -6.76 -9.99
C ASP A 365 -14.58 -6.01 -8.67
N PHE A 366 -13.55 -5.16 -8.69
CA PHE A 366 -13.06 -4.41 -7.55
C PHE A 366 -13.23 -2.89 -7.67
N LEU A 367 -14.01 -2.37 -8.62
CA LEU A 367 -14.23 -0.91 -8.82
C LEU A 367 -14.81 -0.17 -7.61
N LYS A 368 -15.46 -0.90 -6.72
CA LYS A 368 -15.98 -0.38 -5.44
C LYS A 368 -14.86 -0.05 -4.44
N PHE A 369 -13.70 -0.68 -4.57
CA PHE A 369 -12.52 -0.41 -3.77
C PHE A 369 -11.62 0.59 -4.50
N THR A 370 -10.91 1.41 -3.73
CA THR A 370 -9.93 2.37 -4.28
C THR A 370 -8.55 1.88 -3.92
N PHE A 371 -7.83 1.34 -4.90
CA PHE A 371 -6.44 0.92 -4.72
C PHE A 371 -5.46 2.06 -4.99
N MET A 372 -4.32 2.01 -4.33
CA MET A 372 -3.20 2.87 -4.66
C MET A 372 -2.47 2.35 -5.90
N GLU A 373 -2.59 3.10 -7.00
CA GLU A 373 -1.91 2.81 -8.25
C GLU A 373 -0.90 3.93 -8.58
N PHE A 374 0.24 3.52 -9.15
CA PHE A 374 1.30 4.44 -9.55
C PHE A 374 1.45 4.42 -11.07
N GLY A 375 1.78 5.58 -11.65
CA GLY A 375 1.99 5.69 -13.09
C GLY A 375 3.02 4.66 -13.59
N ARG A 376 2.69 3.96 -14.67
CA ARG A 376 3.52 2.92 -15.32
C ARG A 376 3.75 1.65 -14.47
N THR A 377 2.94 1.41 -13.45
CA THR A 377 2.91 0.09 -12.78
C THR A 377 1.89 -0.84 -13.41
N ILE A 378 2.08 -2.14 -13.16
CA ILE A 378 1.18 -3.21 -13.60
C ILE A 378 0.58 -3.81 -12.33
N MET A 379 -0.74 -3.70 -12.19
CA MET A 379 -1.43 -4.30 -11.06
C MET A 379 -1.33 -5.83 -11.15
N CYS A 380 -0.85 -6.43 -10.07
CA CYS A 380 -0.68 -7.86 -9.93
C CYS A 380 -1.57 -8.37 -8.81
N GLN A 381 -2.02 -9.62 -8.92
CA GLN A 381 -2.84 -10.30 -7.92
C GLN A 381 -2.29 -11.68 -7.59
N LYS A 382 -2.59 -12.14 -6.38
CA LYS A 382 -2.34 -13.50 -5.93
C LYS A 382 -3.53 -13.99 -5.11
N LEU A 383 -4.01 -15.19 -5.41
CA LEU A 383 -5.02 -15.87 -4.60
C LEU A 383 -4.32 -16.50 -3.39
N LEU A 384 -4.83 -16.20 -2.20
CA LEU A 384 -4.30 -16.71 -0.93
C LEU A 384 -5.06 -17.96 -0.48
N ILE A 385 -6.38 -17.95 -0.67
CA ILE A 385 -7.25 -19.10 -0.39
C ILE A 385 -7.59 -19.74 -1.74
N LYS A 386 -7.17 -20.99 -1.93
CA LYS A 386 -7.66 -21.78 -3.06
C LYS A 386 -9.08 -22.20 -2.74
N SER A 387 -10.05 -21.70 -3.51
CA SER A 387 -11.42 -22.22 -3.46
C SER A 387 -11.37 -23.72 -3.71
N SER A 388 -11.79 -24.53 -2.74
CA SER A 388 -12.02 -25.96 -2.92
C SER A 388 -13.26 -26.14 -3.77
N VAL A 389 -13.12 -26.14 -5.09
CA VAL A 389 -14.16 -26.61 -6.00
C VAL A 389 -13.69 -27.94 -6.61
N ALA A 390 -14.37 -28.99 -6.16
CA ALA A 390 -14.54 -30.34 -6.71
C ALA A 390 -13.30 -31.07 -7.25
N ASP A 391 -12.89 -32.11 -6.53
CA ASP A 391 -12.09 -33.21 -7.08
C ASP A 391 -12.75 -33.75 -8.37
N PRO A 392 -12.03 -33.85 -9.49
CA PRO A 392 -12.47 -34.72 -10.57
C PRO A 392 -12.40 -36.17 -10.08
N ILE A 393 -13.54 -36.84 -10.17
CA ILE A 393 -13.76 -38.25 -9.83
C ILE A 393 -12.56 -39.10 -10.26
N THR A 394 -11.85 -39.63 -9.27
CA THR A 394 -10.86 -40.68 -9.43
C THR A 394 -11.57 -41.94 -9.92
N SER A 395 -11.46 -42.24 -11.21
CA SER A 395 -11.74 -43.60 -11.72
C SER A 395 -10.41 -44.35 -11.78
N THR A 396 -10.22 -45.24 -10.83
CA THR A 396 -9.01 -46.04 -10.66
C THR A 396 -9.06 -47.31 -11.53
N MET A 397 -7.87 -47.69 -12.04
CA MET A 397 -7.42 -49.03 -12.46
C MET A 397 -7.64 -49.47 -13.92
N SER A 398 -6.55 -49.59 -14.69
CA SER A 398 -5.79 -50.87 -14.75
C SER A 398 -4.41 -50.70 -15.39
N LEU A 399 -3.44 -51.45 -14.85
CA LEU A 399 -2.08 -51.63 -15.36
C LEU A 399 -2.10 -52.58 -16.56
N GLY A 400 -1.41 -52.20 -17.64
CA GLY A 400 -1.07 -53.07 -18.77
C GLY A 400 0.27 -52.65 -19.37
N GLU A 401 1.22 -53.57 -19.41
CA GLU A 401 2.63 -53.38 -19.75
C GLU A 401 2.91 -53.12 -21.24
N SER A 402 4.01 -52.40 -21.47
CA SER A 402 4.98 -52.52 -22.57
C SER A 402 4.57 -52.12 -24.00
N ARG A 403 5.26 -51.09 -24.54
CA ARG A 403 6.37 -51.21 -25.51
C ARG A 403 6.73 -49.83 -26.10
N CYS A 404 8.02 -49.54 -26.14
CA CYS A 404 8.59 -48.48 -26.94
C CYS A 404 8.49 -48.86 -28.42
N ASP A 405 8.01 -47.93 -29.26
CA ASP A 405 8.29 -47.94 -30.70
C ASP A 405 8.75 -46.55 -31.14
N ILE A 406 9.95 -46.55 -31.73
CA ILE A 406 10.58 -45.45 -32.47
C ILE A 406 10.02 -45.48 -33.88
N ILE A 407 9.50 -44.37 -34.40
CA ILE A 407 9.58 -44.04 -35.84
C ILE A 407 9.90 -42.55 -36.03
N ARG A 408 10.84 -42.33 -36.95
CA ARG A 408 11.50 -41.10 -37.40
C ARG A 408 10.67 -40.31 -38.43
N ILE A 409 10.88 -38.98 -38.39
CA ILE A 409 11.13 -38.01 -39.48
C ILE A 409 10.13 -37.90 -40.66
N GLU A 410 9.67 -36.67 -40.90
CA GLU A 410 9.70 -35.91 -42.17
C GLU A 410 9.50 -34.43 -41.79
N GLU A 411 10.54 -33.61 -41.65
CA GLU A 411 11.20 -32.78 -42.68
C GLU A 411 10.26 -32.13 -43.70
N ASN A 412 10.10 -30.81 -43.57
CA ASN A 412 10.08 -29.90 -44.72
C ASN A 412 10.76 -28.57 -44.35
N SER A 413 12.02 -28.47 -44.80
CA SER A 413 12.76 -27.28 -45.24
C SER A 413 11.95 -26.43 -46.24
N ALA A 414 12.21 -25.17 -46.56
CA ALA A 414 13.19 -24.15 -46.16
C ALA A 414 12.81 -22.82 -46.85
N SER A 415 13.39 -21.73 -46.35
CA SER A 415 13.86 -20.47 -47.00
C SER A 415 13.65 -19.35 -45.99
N ASP A 416 14.62 -19.02 -45.13
CA ASP A 416 15.96 -18.48 -45.39
C ASP A 416 15.88 -17.16 -46.17
N ASP A 417 15.91 -16.06 -45.43
CA ASP A 417 16.74 -14.92 -45.82
C ASP A 417 17.31 -14.21 -44.58
N ARG A 418 18.63 -14.04 -44.65
CA ARG A 418 19.54 -13.61 -43.60
C ARG A 418 19.70 -12.08 -43.56
N SER A 419 20.29 -11.65 -42.44
CA SER A 419 21.14 -10.46 -42.28
C SER A 419 20.42 -9.11 -42.19
N GLU A 420 20.83 -8.13 -41.37
CA GLU A 420 22.15 -7.87 -40.82
C GLU A 420 22.08 -6.88 -39.65
N VAL A 421 23.06 -6.98 -38.76
CA VAL A 421 23.38 -6.07 -37.65
C VAL A 421 24.16 -4.88 -38.18
N LEU A 422 23.79 -3.65 -37.84
CA LEU A 422 24.73 -2.52 -37.82
C LEU A 422 24.51 -1.60 -36.61
N GLN A 423 25.59 -1.47 -35.84
CA GLN A 423 25.88 -0.40 -34.89
C GLN A 423 26.29 0.85 -35.66
N ALA A 424 25.94 2.04 -35.17
CA ALA A 424 26.83 3.21 -35.20
C ALA A 424 26.26 4.31 -34.28
N GLU A 425 26.99 4.60 -33.22
CA GLU A 425 26.90 5.86 -32.47
C GLU A 425 27.84 6.91 -33.10
N GLN A 426 27.51 8.19 -32.84
CA GLN A 426 28.39 9.37 -32.82
C GLN A 426 28.91 9.96 -34.15
N ASN A 427 28.53 11.21 -34.48
CA ASN A 427 29.30 12.43 -34.09
C ASN A 427 28.93 13.70 -34.91
N LEU A 428 29.20 14.87 -34.28
CA LEU A 428 29.41 16.23 -34.80
C LEU A 428 28.17 17.03 -35.25
N GLU A 429 28.11 18.36 -35.14
CA GLU A 429 28.64 19.40 -34.24
C GLU A 429 27.96 20.71 -34.72
N GLU A 430 28.13 21.77 -33.95
CA GLU A 430 27.49 23.08 -34.03
C GLU A 430 27.54 23.81 -35.40
N SER A 431 26.50 24.59 -35.71
CA SER A 431 26.70 25.96 -36.24
C SER A 431 25.52 26.86 -35.90
N SER A 432 25.86 28.07 -35.47
CA SER A 432 24.95 29.16 -35.10
C SER A 432 24.87 30.19 -36.22
N SER A 433 23.68 30.73 -36.49
CA SER A 433 23.50 32.06 -37.10
C SER A 433 22.02 32.43 -37.24
N THR A 434 21.58 33.31 -36.34
CA THR A 434 20.60 34.40 -36.46
C THR A 434 19.72 34.52 -37.73
N LYS A 435 18.39 34.54 -37.53
CA LYS A 435 17.42 35.58 -37.98
C LYS A 435 15.99 35.23 -37.50
N ASN A 436 15.33 36.14 -36.77
CA ASN A 436 13.89 36.13 -36.44
C ASN A 436 13.09 36.98 -37.46
N PRO A 437 11.73 36.98 -37.45
CA PRO A 437 10.82 35.97 -38.01
C PRO A 437 9.90 36.61 -39.11
N PRO A 438 8.87 35.90 -39.61
CA PRO A 438 7.53 36.32 -39.19
C PRO A 438 6.55 35.16 -38.89
N GLU A 439 5.44 35.60 -38.32
CA GLU A 439 4.31 34.96 -37.67
C GLU A 439 3.60 33.81 -38.41
N GLY A 440 3.06 32.85 -37.64
CA GLY A 440 1.92 32.03 -38.06
C GLY A 440 1.97 30.58 -37.60
N ILE A 441 1.05 30.22 -36.68
CA ILE A 441 0.59 28.87 -36.34
C ILE A 441 1.54 28.06 -35.42
N LYS A 442 1.36 28.22 -34.11
CA LYS A 442 1.89 27.27 -33.10
C LYS A 442 0.91 26.12 -32.92
N THR A 443 1.38 24.93 -33.24
CA THR A 443 0.76 23.64 -32.91
C THR A 443 0.77 23.41 -31.39
N HIS A 444 -0.33 22.83 -30.92
CA HIS A 444 -0.71 22.69 -29.51
C HIS A 444 -0.06 21.49 -28.78
N GLU A 445 1.00 20.89 -29.33
CA GLU A 445 1.52 19.59 -28.87
C GLU A 445 2.80 19.65 -28.01
N GLU A 446 3.48 20.81 -27.91
CA GLU A 446 4.74 20.90 -27.15
C GLU A 446 4.61 21.51 -25.73
N SER A 447 3.42 21.99 -25.33
CA SER A 447 3.19 22.46 -23.95
C SER A 447 2.78 21.33 -22.97
N PHE A 448 2.25 20.22 -23.47
CA PHE A 448 1.69 19.14 -22.65
C PHE A 448 2.72 18.26 -21.92
N LEU A 449 4.01 18.35 -22.28
CA LEU A 449 5.09 17.54 -21.69
C LEU A 449 5.89 18.26 -20.58
N LYS A 450 5.60 19.55 -20.32
CA LYS A 450 6.30 20.35 -19.30
C LYS A 450 5.62 20.35 -17.92
N GLU A 451 4.33 20.05 -17.82
CA GLU A 451 3.58 20.22 -16.55
C GLU A 451 3.42 18.95 -15.70
N ASN A 452 3.72 17.75 -16.19
CA ASN A 452 3.55 16.52 -15.40
C ASN A 452 4.86 16.05 -14.74
N ARG A 453 5.19 16.64 -13.58
CA ARG A 453 6.33 16.19 -12.76
C ARG A 453 6.10 14.84 -12.06
N ILE A 454 4.85 14.41 -11.85
CA ILE A 454 4.52 13.11 -11.22
C ILE A 454 4.99 11.91 -12.09
N LEU A 455 5.03 12.07 -13.41
CA LEU A 455 5.44 11.01 -14.35
C LEU A 455 6.96 10.84 -14.50
N LYS A 456 7.78 11.82 -14.10
CA LYS A 456 9.25 11.77 -14.25
C LYS A 456 9.96 11.08 -13.07
N VAL A 457 9.33 11.07 -11.90
CA VAL A 457 9.93 10.59 -10.63
C VAL A 457 10.26 9.10 -10.66
N TYR A 458 9.48 8.27 -11.37
CA TYR A 458 9.71 6.81 -11.37
C TYR A 458 10.86 6.31 -12.28
N SER A 459 11.55 7.19 -13.01
CA SER A 459 12.54 6.77 -14.03
C SER A 459 14.01 7.03 -13.67
N ARG A 460 14.31 7.66 -12.53
CA ARG A 460 15.66 8.18 -12.23
C ARG A 460 16.39 7.52 -11.06
N ARG A 461 16.37 6.18 -10.98
CA ARG A 461 17.51 5.38 -10.48
C ARG A 461 17.64 4.05 -11.26
N ARG A 462 17.68 4.14 -12.59
CA ARG A 462 18.33 3.09 -13.40
C ARG A 462 19.80 3.06 -12.97
N SER A 463 20.24 1.99 -12.30
CA SER A 463 21.63 1.48 -12.19
C SER A 463 22.04 0.87 -10.83
N LYS A 464 21.20 0.87 -9.77
CA LYS A 464 21.57 0.21 -8.49
C LYS A 464 20.55 -0.79 -7.92
N CYS A 465 19.37 -0.94 -8.53
CA CYS A 465 18.34 -1.87 -8.06
C CYS A 465 18.41 -3.28 -8.66
N MET A 466 19.38 -3.58 -9.52
CA MET A 466 19.47 -4.89 -10.17
C MET A 466 20.89 -5.44 -10.13
N ARG A 467 21.09 -6.36 -9.20
CA ARG A 467 21.88 -7.60 -9.36
C ARG A 467 21.63 -8.41 -8.09
N LEU A 468 20.53 -9.18 -8.09
CA LEU A 468 20.28 -10.25 -7.14
C LEU A 468 20.52 -11.55 -7.92
N THR A 469 21.67 -12.17 -7.70
CA THR A 469 21.88 -13.62 -7.90
C THR A 469 21.70 -14.29 -6.56
#